data_AF-A0A143PRF2-F1
#
_entry.id   AF-A0A143PRF2-F1
#
_cell.length_a   1.000
_cell.length_b   1.000
_cell.length_c   1.000
_cell.angle_alpha   90.00
_cell.angle_beta   90.00
_cell.angle_gamma   90.00
#
_symmetry.space_group_name_H-M   'P 1'
#
loop_
_entity.id
_entity.type
_entity.pdbx_description
1 polymer ?
#
loop_
_entity_poly.entity_id
_entity_poly.type
_entity_poly.pdbx_seq_one_letter_code
_entity_poly.pdbx_strand_id
1 'polypeptide(L)'
;MTGHESRFARIDVRQWARACALGMNAALAFVCLNLGRMGKTTTTKWGATGIATHVGMSKAQARQALQALEAEGLVRSIRDGLRSIVDSGAGIFAWVPQSVVFGVEGNRVPPMELLREYADPMLLRLFVDMYERHDLPGVGGLPPCVLHERWDKHVLFRSPAWHVVAFTSNHSLHTPLSPDDDLIRPHVVRAGASGTDNYDAWWCRCKDLRATGLLTRVLRLAESADADAATAITFWPAEWQGHDTPEEARVGTAAEAVVQAMLRKNHDAWNDVRALQATGTVVLLPLPAHMVPQATLQTVYRLRYRPHTKETQAWYAWLSHQADVWTQAFHDVEVQWGDSISAAEERERREAGRI
;
A
#
# COMPACT_ATOMS: atom_id res chain seq x y z
N MET A 1 -20.31 -9.31 -18.76
CA MET A 1 -19.42 -8.15 -18.53
C MET A 1 -19.32 -7.35 -19.82
N THR A 2 -20.16 -6.33 -19.98
CA THR A 2 -20.21 -5.47 -21.17
C THR A 2 -19.64 -4.09 -20.82
N GLY A 3 -18.52 -3.73 -21.47
CA GLY A 3 -18.01 -2.37 -21.69
C GLY A 3 -18.01 -1.38 -20.52
N HIS A 4 -16.91 -1.31 -19.77
CA HIS A 4 -16.53 -0.07 -19.08
C HIS A 4 -15.05 0.22 -19.30
N GLU A 5 -14.80 1.03 -20.32
CA GLU A 5 -13.52 1.65 -20.65
C GLU A 5 -13.04 2.55 -19.49
N SER A 6 -11.76 2.45 -19.14
CA SER A 6 -10.98 3.33 -18.23
C SER A 6 -11.64 3.73 -16.89
N ARG A 7 -11.60 2.86 -15.87
CA ARG A 7 -12.06 3.18 -14.49
C ARG A 7 -11.07 4.04 -13.67
N PHE A 8 -10.31 4.90 -14.32
CA PHE A 8 -9.35 5.80 -13.68
C PHE A 8 -9.18 7.07 -14.52
N ALA A 9 -8.72 8.14 -13.89
CA ALA A 9 -8.34 9.37 -14.56
C ALA A 9 -6.87 9.69 -14.33
N ARG A 10 -6.30 10.37 -15.32
CA ARG A 10 -4.98 10.94 -15.26
C ARG A 10 -5.08 12.38 -14.74
N ILE A 11 -4.46 12.66 -13.60
CA ILE A 11 -4.42 13.98 -12.96
C ILE A 11 -3.02 14.56 -13.09
N ASP A 12 -2.91 15.77 -13.62
CA ASP A 12 -1.65 16.52 -13.71
C ASP A 12 -1.25 17.01 -12.31
N VAL A 13 -0.11 16.54 -11.78
CA VAL A 13 0.30 16.83 -10.40
C VAL A 13 0.60 18.32 -10.15
N ARG A 14 0.98 19.07 -11.20
CA ARG A 14 1.23 20.53 -11.07
C ARG A 14 -0.08 21.29 -10.93
N GLN A 15 -1.07 20.92 -11.74
CA GLN A 15 -2.40 21.52 -11.63
C GLN A 15 -3.11 21.09 -10.36
N TRP A 16 -2.88 19.85 -9.94
CA TRP A 16 -3.36 19.34 -8.68
C TRP A 16 -2.83 20.17 -7.49
N ALA A 17 -1.52 20.44 -7.45
CA ALA A 17 -0.93 21.30 -6.42
C ALA A 17 -1.59 22.69 -6.36
N ARG A 18 -1.93 23.28 -7.53
CA ARG A 18 -2.67 24.56 -7.61
C ARG A 18 -4.09 24.42 -7.08
N ALA A 19 -4.80 23.34 -7.42
CA ALA A 19 -6.14 23.07 -6.90
C ALA A 19 -6.14 22.92 -5.37
N CYS A 20 -5.15 22.23 -4.80
CA CYS A 20 -4.97 22.11 -3.35
C CYS A 20 -4.76 23.46 -2.66
N ALA A 21 -4.03 24.38 -3.30
CA ALA A 21 -3.78 25.73 -2.77
C ALA A 21 -5.05 26.59 -2.66
N LEU A 22 -6.10 26.26 -3.43
CA LEU A 22 -7.41 26.91 -3.34
C LEU A 22 -8.28 26.38 -2.19
N GLY A 23 -7.82 25.34 -1.48
CA GLY A 23 -8.49 24.74 -0.33
C GLY A 23 -9.26 23.45 -0.65
N MET A 24 -9.77 22.80 0.41
CA MET A 24 -10.33 21.45 0.38
C MET A 24 -11.43 21.27 -0.68
N ASN A 25 -12.41 22.18 -0.74
CA ASN A 25 -13.53 22.03 -1.68
C ASN A 25 -13.10 22.15 -3.14
N ALA A 26 -12.15 23.04 -3.46
CA ALA A 26 -11.61 23.18 -4.80
C ALA A 26 -10.78 21.95 -5.20
N ALA A 27 -9.98 21.40 -4.28
CA ALA A 27 -9.24 20.16 -4.48
C ALA A 27 -10.18 18.97 -4.77
N LEU A 28 -11.21 18.76 -3.94
CA LEU A 28 -12.21 17.71 -4.14
C LEU A 28 -12.96 17.87 -5.46
N ALA A 29 -13.38 19.10 -5.78
CA ALA A 29 -14.04 19.40 -7.05
C ALA A 29 -13.13 19.09 -8.25
N PHE A 30 -11.84 19.43 -8.17
CA PHE A 30 -10.88 19.17 -9.24
C PHE A 30 -10.72 17.67 -9.50
N VAL A 31 -10.53 16.85 -8.46
CA VAL A 31 -10.43 15.38 -8.60
C VAL A 31 -11.73 14.80 -9.16
N CYS A 32 -12.88 15.24 -8.64
CA CYS A 32 -14.19 14.81 -9.10
C CYS A 32 -14.38 15.09 -10.60
N LEU A 33 -14.05 16.30 -11.07
CA LEU A 33 -14.16 16.67 -12.48
C LEU A 33 -13.23 15.83 -13.35
N ASN A 34 -11.98 15.59 -12.91
CA ASN A 34 -11.03 14.73 -13.62
C ASN A 34 -11.56 13.30 -13.78
N LEU A 35 -12.17 12.73 -12.73
CA LEU A 35 -12.74 11.38 -12.76
C LEU A 35 -14.04 11.28 -13.57
N GLY A 36 -14.76 12.39 -13.72
CA GLY A 36 -15.94 12.53 -14.57
C GLY A 36 -15.65 12.75 -16.06
N ARG A 37 -14.38 12.67 -16.50
CA ARG A 37 -14.02 12.79 -17.92
C ARG A 37 -14.55 11.60 -18.73
N MET A 38 -14.92 11.84 -19.98
CA MET A 38 -15.32 10.78 -20.91
C MET A 38 -14.11 10.27 -21.68
N GLY A 39 -13.66 9.03 -21.39
CA GLY A 39 -12.55 8.40 -22.08
C GLY A 39 -11.24 9.21 -21.99
N LYS A 40 -10.55 9.38 -23.13
CA LYS A 40 -9.27 10.12 -23.23
C LYS A 40 -9.43 11.63 -23.40
N THR A 41 -10.63 12.17 -23.20
CA THR A 41 -10.88 13.60 -23.41
C THR A 41 -10.47 14.43 -22.20
N THR A 42 -10.16 15.71 -22.43
CA THR A 42 -9.97 16.69 -21.35
C THR A 42 -11.30 17.28 -20.87
N THR A 43 -12.44 16.77 -21.36
CA THR A 43 -13.75 17.36 -21.12
C THR A 43 -14.63 16.48 -20.22
N THR A 44 -15.49 17.14 -19.45
CA THR A 44 -16.50 16.50 -18.61
C THR A 44 -17.82 17.25 -18.68
N LYS A 45 -18.93 16.52 -18.64
CA LYS A 45 -20.27 17.09 -18.47
C LYS A 45 -20.61 17.37 -17.01
N TRP A 46 -19.73 16.96 -16.08
CA TRP A 46 -19.95 17.20 -14.67
C TRP A 46 -19.78 18.69 -14.35
N GLY A 47 -20.55 19.13 -13.36
CA GLY A 47 -20.57 20.48 -12.84
C GLY A 47 -20.97 20.46 -11.38
N ALA A 48 -21.50 21.56 -10.87
CA ALA A 48 -21.81 21.68 -9.44
C ALA A 48 -22.74 20.56 -8.90
N THR A 49 -23.69 20.06 -9.70
CA THR A 49 -24.55 18.93 -9.29
C THR A 49 -23.74 17.64 -9.13
N GLY A 50 -22.92 17.28 -10.12
CA GLY A 50 -22.10 16.06 -10.05
C GLY A 50 -21.08 16.11 -8.90
N ILE A 51 -20.46 17.27 -8.70
CA ILE A 51 -19.57 17.51 -7.54
C ILE A 51 -20.34 17.30 -6.24
N ALA A 52 -21.48 17.97 -6.05
CA ALA A 52 -22.26 17.85 -4.82
C ALA A 52 -22.71 16.41 -4.54
N THR A 53 -23.09 15.66 -5.59
CA THR A 53 -23.49 14.25 -5.48
C THR A 53 -22.34 13.33 -5.05
N HIS A 54 -21.12 13.59 -5.52
CA HIS A 54 -20.04 12.60 -5.44
C HIS A 54 -18.97 12.87 -4.39
N VAL A 55 -18.79 14.12 -3.95
CA VAL A 55 -17.77 14.47 -2.94
C VAL A 55 -18.36 14.98 -1.62
N GLY A 56 -19.65 14.76 -1.39
CA GLY A 56 -20.31 14.99 -0.10
C GLY A 56 -20.37 16.46 0.32
N MET A 57 -20.42 17.41 -0.62
CA MET A 57 -20.53 18.84 -0.33
C MET A 57 -21.87 19.43 -0.82
N SER A 58 -22.29 20.57 -0.23
CA SER A 58 -23.51 21.24 -0.69
C SER A 58 -23.36 21.79 -2.12
N LYS A 59 -24.48 21.93 -2.84
CA LYS A 59 -24.49 22.52 -4.20
C LYS A 59 -23.95 23.96 -4.22
N ALA A 60 -24.11 24.72 -3.14
CA ALA A 60 -23.55 26.07 -3.02
C ALA A 60 -22.02 26.04 -2.93
N GLN A 61 -21.46 25.19 -2.07
CA GLN A 61 -20.01 24.98 -1.95
C GLN A 61 -19.41 24.47 -3.26
N ALA A 62 -20.10 23.53 -3.94
CA ALA A 62 -19.66 23.01 -5.23
C ALA A 62 -19.59 24.11 -6.33
N ARG A 63 -20.54 25.06 -6.33
CA ARG A 63 -20.50 26.21 -7.25
C ARG A 63 -19.32 27.14 -6.95
N GLN A 64 -19.08 27.45 -5.67
CA GLN A 64 -17.95 28.28 -5.25
C GLN A 64 -16.61 27.64 -5.61
N ALA A 65 -16.46 26.34 -5.34
CA ALA A 65 -15.26 25.58 -5.71
C ALA A 65 -15.03 25.60 -7.22
N LEU A 66 -16.07 25.39 -8.02
CA LEU A 66 -15.99 25.45 -9.47
C LEU A 66 -15.58 26.85 -9.97
N GLN A 67 -16.15 27.92 -9.41
CA GLN A 67 -15.77 29.29 -9.74
C GLN A 67 -14.30 29.59 -9.41
N ALA A 68 -13.81 29.09 -8.26
CA ALA A 68 -12.39 29.22 -7.89
C ALA A 68 -11.47 28.51 -8.89
N LEU A 69 -11.84 27.30 -9.33
CA LEU A 69 -11.09 26.55 -10.34
C LEU A 69 -11.10 27.24 -11.71
N GLU A 70 -12.20 27.89 -12.09
CA GLU A 70 -12.30 28.68 -13.32
C GLU A 70 -11.46 29.96 -13.25
N ALA A 71 -11.49 30.67 -12.12
CA ALA A 71 -10.68 31.86 -11.90
C ALA A 71 -9.18 31.56 -11.93
N GLU A 72 -8.76 30.41 -11.39
CA GLU A 72 -7.37 29.93 -11.44
C GLU A 72 -6.99 29.35 -12.83
N GLY A 73 -7.94 29.25 -13.76
CA GLY A 73 -7.71 28.72 -15.11
C GLY A 73 -7.44 27.21 -15.14
N LEU A 74 -7.82 26.47 -14.10
CA LEU A 74 -7.72 25.00 -14.03
C LEU A 74 -8.88 24.32 -14.76
N VAL A 75 -10.03 25.00 -14.83
CA VAL A 75 -11.23 24.56 -15.54
C VAL A 75 -11.71 25.68 -16.45
N ARG A 76 -12.19 25.33 -17.64
CA ARG A 76 -12.82 26.24 -18.60
C ARG A 76 -14.22 25.75 -18.93
N SER A 77 -15.22 26.58 -18.70
CA SER A 77 -16.57 26.31 -19.18
C SER A 77 -16.61 26.41 -20.72
N ILE A 78 -17.18 25.39 -21.35
CA ILE A 78 -17.46 25.31 -22.78
C ILE A 78 -18.98 25.48 -22.98
N ARG A 79 -19.42 25.53 -24.24
CA ARG A 79 -20.85 25.49 -24.62
C ARG A 79 -21.53 24.21 -24.11
N ASP A 80 -22.84 24.31 -23.88
CA ASP A 80 -23.73 23.20 -23.50
C ASP A 80 -23.42 22.54 -22.14
N GLY A 81 -22.89 23.31 -21.19
CA GLY A 81 -22.61 22.84 -19.83
C GLY A 81 -21.41 21.89 -19.72
N LEU A 82 -20.73 21.64 -20.84
CA LEU A 82 -19.46 20.92 -20.91
C LEU A 82 -18.33 21.77 -20.32
N ARG A 83 -17.37 21.13 -19.66
CA ARG A 83 -16.18 21.79 -19.11
C ARG A 83 -14.94 21.12 -19.64
N SER A 84 -13.91 21.91 -19.95
CA SER A 84 -12.56 21.44 -20.24
C SER A 84 -11.72 21.63 -18.99
N ILE A 85 -11.08 20.56 -18.56
CA ILE A 85 -10.06 20.62 -17.52
C ILE A 85 -8.74 20.81 -18.24
N VAL A 86 -8.00 21.84 -17.85
CA VAL A 86 -6.70 22.11 -18.47
C VAL A 86 -5.75 20.97 -18.12
N ASP A 87 -4.83 20.59 -19.00
CA ASP A 87 -3.69 19.74 -18.66
C ASP A 87 -2.43 20.39 -19.25
N SER A 88 -1.25 20.11 -18.66
CA SER A 88 0.01 20.64 -19.21
C SER A 88 0.53 19.85 -20.41
N GLY A 89 -0.16 18.77 -20.82
CA GLY A 89 0.20 17.88 -21.93
C GLY A 89 1.41 16.99 -21.66
N ALA A 90 2.54 17.57 -21.26
CA ALA A 90 3.83 16.91 -20.98
C ALA A 90 4.17 16.84 -19.48
N GLY A 91 3.15 16.93 -18.62
CA GLY A 91 3.31 16.91 -17.17
C GLY A 91 3.63 15.53 -16.59
N ILE A 92 3.94 15.55 -15.30
CA ILE A 92 3.91 14.35 -14.45
C ILE A 92 2.45 14.08 -14.07
N PHE A 93 2.04 12.81 -14.05
CA PHE A 93 0.64 12.46 -13.87
C PHE A 93 0.43 11.38 -12.80
N ALA A 94 -0.56 11.60 -11.94
CA ALA A 94 -1.11 10.59 -11.05
C ALA A 94 -2.25 9.83 -11.74
N TRP A 95 -2.27 8.50 -11.62
CA TRP A 95 -3.32 7.63 -12.16
C TRP A 95 -4.31 7.27 -11.07
N VAL A 96 -5.37 8.07 -10.91
CA VAL A 96 -6.31 7.97 -9.80
C VAL A 96 -7.53 7.14 -10.20
N PRO A 97 -7.90 6.08 -9.46
CA PRO A 97 -9.08 5.27 -9.76
C PRO A 97 -10.38 6.00 -9.46
N GLN A 98 -11.42 5.69 -10.23
CA GLN A 98 -12.78 6.22 -10.02
C GLN A 98 -13.38 5.84 -8.66
N SER A 99 -13.01 4.68 -8.12
CA SER A 99 -13.45 4.22 -6.80
C SER A 99 -13.02 5.14 -5.65
N VAL A 100 -12.09 6.05 -5.87
CA VAL A 100 -11.75 7.11 -4.91
C VAL A 100 -12.92 8.08 -4.67
N VAL A 101 -13.76 8.30 -5.69
CA VAL A 101 -14.95 9.16 -5.61
C VAL A 101 -16.22 8.34 -5.42
N PHE A 102 -16.35 7.21 -6.11
CA PHE A 102 -17.58 6.40 -6.05
C PHE A 102 -17.60 5.36 -4.94
N GLY A 103 -16.46 5.12 -4.29
CA GLY A 103 -16.27 3.95 -3.43
C GLY A 103 -16.17 2.65 -4.25
N VAL A 104 -16.27 1.54 -3.52
CA VAL A 104 -16.44 0.19 -4.07
C VAL A 104 -17.70 -0.43 -3.48
N GLU A 105 -18.31 -1.35 -4.20
CA GLU A 105 -19.49 -2.07 -3.71
C GLU A 105 -19.20 -2.73 -2.36
N GLY A 106 -20.07 -2.51 -1.38
CA GLY A 106 -19.90 -2.98 0.00
C GLY A 106 -19.12 -2.05 0.93
N ASN A 107 -18.45 -1.00 0.42
CA ASN A 107 -17.88 0.05 1.27
C ASN A 107 -18.89 1.19 1.49
N ARG A 108 -19.08 1.61 2.75
CA ARG A 108 -20.12 2.58 3.13
C ARG A 108 -19.73 4.04 2.86
N VAL A 109 -18.43 4.38 2.82
CA VAL A 109 -17.96 5.78 2.65
C VAL A 109 -16.83 5.85 1.62
N PRO A 110 -16.96 6.65 0.55
CA PRO A 110 -15.90 6.86 -0.44
C PRO A 110 -14.65 7.54 0.15
N PRO A 111 -13.44 7.24 -0.36
CA PRO A 111 -12.19 7.87 0.10
C PRO A 111 -12.21 9.40 0.16
N MET A 112 -12.78 10.05 -0.84
CA MET A 112 -12.86 11.51 -0.89
C MET A 112 -13.74 12.10 0.21
N GLU A 113 -14.79 11.39 0.61
CA GLU A 113 -15.64 11.79 1.73
C GLU A 113 -14.92 11.61 3.06
N LEU A 114 -14.22 10.47 3.25
CA LEU A 114 -13.38 10.22 4.43
C LEU A 114 -12.29 11.31 4.60
N LEU A 115 -11.57 11.63 3.52
CA LEU A 115 -10.51 12.65 3.56
C LEU A 115 -11.05 14.06 3.81
N ARG A 116 -12.30 14.33 3.42
CA ARG A 116 -12.95 15.63 3.68
C ARG A 116 -13.19 15.85 5.17
N GLU A 117 -13.45 14.80 5.94
CA GLU A 117 -13.69 14.89 7.39
C GLU A 117 -12.48 15.42 8.16
N TYR A 118 -11.26 15.15 7.67
CA TYR A 118 -10.03 15.68 8.25
C TYR A 118 -9.85 17.19 8.04
N ALA A 119 -10.57 17.78 7.07
CA ALA A 119 -10.45 19.18 6.67
C ALA A 119 -9.00 19.63 6.33
N ASP A 120 -8.08 18.71 6.04
CA ASP A 120 -6.70 18.99 5.65
C ASP A 120 -6.51 18.79 4.13
N PRO A 121 -6.49 19.87 3.31
CA PRO A 121 -6.28 19.75 1.86
C PRO A 121 -4.92 19.14 1.50
N MET A 122 -3.94 19.19 2.42
CA MET A 122 -2.62 18.61 2.19
C MET A 122 -2.59 17.11 2.49
N LEU A 123 -3.45 16.60 3.36
CA LEU A 123 -3.67 15.14 3.49
C LEU A 123 -4.24 14.58 2.18
N LEU A 124 -5.24 15.25 1.63
CA LEU A 124 -5.81 14.93 0.32
C LEU A 124 -4.76 15.04 -0.79
N ARG A 125 -3.93 16.09 -0.76
CA ARG A 125 -2.81 16.25 -1.68
C ARG A 125 -1.87 15.05 -1.66
N LEU A 126 -1.40 14.67 -0.46
CA LEU A 126 -0.50 13.54 -0.27
C LEU A 126 -1.10 12.25 -0.84
N PHE A 127 -2.38 11.98 -0.56
CA PHE A 127 -3.06 10.80 -1.07
C PHE A 127 -3.04 10.69 -2.60
N VAL A 128 -3.29 11.80 -3.30
CA VAL A 128 -3.27 11.84 -4.76
C VAL A 128 -1.83 11.81 -5.30
N ASP A 129 -0.89 12.53 -4.68
CA ASP A 129 0.52 12.54 -5.07
C ASP A 129 1.17 11.15 -4.92
N MET A 130 0.73 10.34 -3.95
CA MET A 130 1.18 8.95 -3.81
C MET A 130 0.78 8.06 -5.01
N TYR A 131 -0.28 8.37 -5.77
CA TYR A 131 -0.61 7.62 -7.01
C TYR A 131 0.39 7.88 -8.15
N GLU A 132 1.14 8.98 -8.10
CA GLU A 132 2.20 9.25 -9.06
C GLU A 132 3.41 8.35 -8.80
N ARG A 133 3.75 8.10 -7.53
CA ARG A 133 4.85 7.22 -7.12
C ARG A 133 4.48 5.76 -6.97
N HIS A 134 3.24 5.39 -7.24
CA HIS A 134 2.75 4.02 -7.03
C HIS A 134 3.26 3.10 -8.15
N ASP A 135 4.13 2.15 -7.81
CA ASP A 135 4.67 1.15 -8.73
C ASP A 135 4.21 -0.26 -8.32
N LEU A 136 3.09 -0.69 -8.89
CA LEU A 136 2.58 -2.04 -8.65
C LEU A 136 3.45 -3.12 -9.32
N PRO A 137 3.84 -3.02 -10.60
CA PRO A 137 4.64 -4.06 -11.24
C PRO A 137 6.02 -4.30 -10.61
N GLY A 138 6.72 -3.25 -10.20
CA GLY A 138 8.09 -3.39 -9.68
C GLY A 138 8.13 -3.74 -8.20
N VAL A 139 7.50 -2.92 -7.35
CA VAL A 139 7.57 -3.05 -5.88
C VAL A 139 6.26 -3.48 -5.23
N GLY A 140 5.16 -3.49 -5.99
CA GLY A 140 3.83 -3.80 -5.46
C GLY A 140 3.27 -2.69 -4.58
N GLY A 141 3.62 -1.42 -4.78
CA GLY A 141 3.23 -0.34 -3.87
C GLY A 141 4.03 0.94 -4.04
N LEU A 142 4.14 1.72 -2.98
CA LEU A 142 5.12 2.79 -2.89
C LEU A 142 6.52 2.17 -2.74
N PRO A 143 7.49 2.61 -3.55
CA PRO A 143 8.88 2.18 -3.40
C PRO A 143 9.43 2.46 -2.00
N PRO A 144 10.31 1.59 -1.44
CA PRO A 144 10.93 1.85 -0.14
C PRO A 144 11.78 3.14 -0.09
N CYS A 145 12.21 3.66 -1.25
CA CYS A 145 12.84 4.97 -1.36
C CYS A 145 11.90 6.15 -1.07
N VAL A 146 10.58 5.91 -1.01
CA VAL A 146 9.55 6.86 -0.58
C VAL A 146 9.23 6.70 0.89
N LEU A 147 8.82 5.50 1.31
CA LEU A 147 8.36 5.23 2.66
C LEU A 147 8.63 3.75 3.00
N HIS A 148 9.34 3.49 4.09
CA HIS A 148 9.62 2.13 4.55
C HIS A 148 9.71 2.03 6.07
N GLU A 149 9.80 0.79 6.56
CA GLU A 149 10.18 0.46 7.92
C GLU A 149 11.46 -0.38 7.88
N ARG A 150 12.24 -0.31 8.95
CA ARG A 150 13.42 -1.16 9.12
C ARG A 150 13.05 -2.49 9.77
N TRP A 151 13.74 -3.53 9.32
CA TRP A 151 13.58 -4.90 9.81
C TRP A 151 14.94 -5.51 10.10
N ASP A 152 15.09 -6.06 11.31
CA ASP A 152 16.26 -6.85 11.69
C ASP A 152 15.97 -8.34 11.51
N LYS A 153 16.92 -9.08 10.94
CA LYS A 153 16.78 -10.51 10.61
C LYS A 153 17.47 -11.39 11.64
N HIS A 154 16.76 -12.38 12.17
CA HIS A 154 17.24 -13.34 13.16
C HIS A 154 16.90 -14.76 12.71
N VAL A 155 17.88 -15.67 12.69
CA VAL A 155 17.62 -17.09 12.38
C VAL A 155 17.33 -17.83 13.67
N LEU A 156 16.09 -18.28 13.87
CA LEU A 156 15.64 -18.93 15.11
C LEU A 156 15.78 -20.45 15.07
N PHE A 157 15.54 -21.05 13.91
CA PHE A 157 15.61 -22.50 13.76
C PHE A 157 16.25 -22.88 12.44
N ARG A 158 17.04 -23.96 12.45
CA ARG A 158 17.73 -24.48 11.27
C ARG A 158 17.42 -25.96 11.07
N SER A 159 17.00 -26.29 9.86
CA SER A 159 17.02 -27.64 9.32
C SER A 159 17.82 -27.67 8.02
N PRO A 160 18.18 -28.84 7.47
CA PRO A 160 18.99 -28.92 6.26
C PRO A 160 18.42 -28.17 5.04
N ALA A 161 17.08 -28.16 4.89
CA ALA A 161 16.42 -27.55 3.74
C ALA A 161 15.71 -26.23 4.06
N TRP A 162 15.23 -26.06 5.30
CA TRP A 162 14.38 -24.93 5.71
C TRP A 162 14.80 -24.34 7.05
N HIS A 163 14.75 -23.02 7.17
CA HIS A 163 14.99 -22.31 8.41
C HIS A 163 13.74 -21.53 8.83
N VAL A 164 13.52 -21.36 10.13
CA VAL A 164 12.58 -20.35 10.63
C VAL A 164 13.37 -19.08 10.94
N VAL A 165 12.99 -17.99 10.29
CA VAL A 165 13.62 -16.68 10.40
C VAL A 165 12.62 -15.71 11.00
N ALA A 166 13.03 -14.99 12.04
CA ALA A 166 12.29 -13.88 12.60
C ALA A 166 12.79 -12.56 12.01
N PHE A 167 11.85 -11.70 11.64
CA PHE A 167 12.10 -10.32 11.30
C PHE A 167 11.46 -9.42 12.36
N THR A 168 12.24 -8.49 12.92
CA THR A 168 11.77 -7.60 13.99
C THR A 168 11.75 -6.14 13.57
N SER A 169 10.69 -5.42 13.95
CA SER A 169 10.55 -3.98 13.69
C SER A 169 9.89 -3.27 14.86
N ASN A 170 10.28 -2.01 15.09
CA ASN A 170 9.64 -1.11 16.04
C ASN A 170 8.57 -0.20 15.39
N HIS A 171 8.20 -0.48 14.12
CA HIS A 171 7.25 0.31 13.31
C HIS A 171 7.64 1.77 13.07
N SER A 172 8.93 2.10 13.20
CA SER A 172 9.40 3.43 12.84
C SER A 172 9.30 3.63 11.33
N LEU A 173 8.52 4.62 10.94
CA LEU A 173 8.44 5.09 9.56
C LEU A 173 9.71 5.86 9.19
N HIS A 174 10.25 5.54 8.03
CA HIS A 174 11.43 6.19 7.46
C HIS A 174 11.16 6.62 6.03
N THR A 175 11.76 7.74 5.63
CA THR A 175 11.73 8.26 4.25
C THR A 175 13.16 8.65 3.87
N PRO A 176 13.70 8.07 2.79
CA PRO A 176 14.95 8.53 2.19
C PRO A 176 14.82 9.83 1.40
N LEU A 177 13.60 10.34 1.20
CA LEU A 177 13.36 11.49 0.34
C LEU A 177 13.98 12.77 0.91
N SER A 178 14.65 13.51 0.02
CA SER A 178 15.10 14.86 0.30
C SER A 178 13.91 15.78 0.61
N PRO A 179 14.05 16.75 1.51
CA PRO A 179 13.03 17.78 1.75
C PRO A 179 12.69 18.62 0.50
N ASP A 180 13.51 18.55 -0.55
CA ASP A 180 13.26 19.20 -1.85
C ASP A 180 12.52 18.29 -2.85
N ASP A 181 12.27 17.01 -2.54
CA ASP A 181 11.49 16.11 -3.40
C ASP A 181 10.02 16.58 -3.49
N ASP A 182 9.45 16.54 -4.70
CA ASP A 182 8.13 17.10 -4.98
C ASP A 182 6.98 16.46 -4.17
N LEU A 183 7.12 15.21 -3.74
CA LEU A 183 6.11 14.53 -2.92
C LEU A 183 6.13 15.05 -1.48
N ILE A 184 7.32 15.26 -0.90
CA ILE A 184 7.46 15.56 0.54
C ILE A 184 7.61 17.06 0.84
N ARG A 185 8.19 17.82 -0.09
CA ARG A 185 8.41 19.27 0.01
C ARG A 185 7.17 20.06 0.47
N PRO A 186 5.94 19.77 0.00
CA PRO A 186 4.75 20.50 0.44
C PRO A 186 4.36 20.23 1.91
N HIS A 187 4.95 19.20 2.53
CA HIS A 187 4.62 18.73 3.87
C HIS A 187 5.75 18.96 4.88
N VAL A 188 6.88 19.54 4.45
CA VAL A 188 8.05 19.81 5.28
C VAL A 188 8.21 21.30 5.50
N VAL A 189 8.42 21.68 6.76
CA VAL A 189 8.82 23.04 7.10
C VAL A 189 10.33 23.11 7.09
N ARG A 190 10.88 23.86 6.13
CA ARG A 190 12.32 24.02 5.98
C ARG A 190 12.89 24.80 7.15
N ALA A 191 13.93 24.26 7.75
CA ALA A 191 14.73 25.02 8.68
C ALA A 191 15.58 26.03 7.90
N GLY A 192 15.82 27.18 8.51
CA GLY A 192 16.84 28.12 8.01
C GLY A 192 18.24 27.51 8.09
N ALA A 193 19.25 28.32 7.76
CA ALA A 193 20.66 27.89 7.57
C ALA A 193 21.35 27.12 8.72
N SER A 194 20.71 26.98 9.90
CA SER A 194 21.30 26.33 11.08
C SER A 194 20.39 25.32 11.78
N GLY A 195 19.21 25.00 11.23
CA GLY A 195 18.27 24.09 11.87
C GLY A 195 18.08 22.77 11.11
N THR A 196 17.37 21.84 11.75
CA THR A 196 16.88 20.61 11.13
C THR A 196 15.48 20.82 10.58
N ASP A 197 15.24 20.41 9.33
CA ASP A 197 13.91 20.47 8.73
C ASP A 197 12.88 19.70 9.57
N ASN A 198 11.66 20.24 9.65
CA ASN A 198 10.57 19.63 10.40
C ASN A 198 9.67 18.80 9.46
N TYR A 199 9.60 17.50 9.74
CA TYR A 199 8.82 16.50 9.02
C TYR A 199 7.52 16.08 9.73
N ASP A 200 7.15 16.73 10.83
CA ASP A 200 6.02 16.32 11.67
C ASP A 200 4.72 16.23 10.87
N ALA A 201 4.45 17.25 10.03
CA ALA A 201 3.25 17.27 9.21
C ALA A 201 3.24 16.19 8.10
N TRP A 202 4.40 15.79 7.59
CA TRP A 202 4.53 14.63 6.70
C TRP A 202 4.19 13.33 7.45
N TRP A 203 4.79 13.11 8.62
CA TRP A 203 4.58 11.90 9.41
C TRP A 203 3.15 11.77 9.92
N CYS A 204 2.54 12.86 10.40
CA CYS A 204 1.15 12.88 10.81
C CYS A 204 0.24 12.47 9.65
N ARG A 205 0.40 13.06 8.46
CA ARG A 205 -0.43 12.71 7.30
C ARG A 205 -0.24 11.28 6.82
N CYS A 206 0.98 10.75 6.83
CA CYS A 206 1.20 9.33 6.53
C CYS A 206 0.46 8.42 7.54
N LYS A 207 0.48 8.77 8.83
CA LYS A 207 -0.27 8.05 9.87
C LYS A 207 -1.79 8.17 9.67
N ASP A 208 -2.29 9.35 9.33
CA ASP A 208 -3.71 9.59 9.07
C ASP A 208 -4.21 8.80 7.84
N LEU A 209 -3.43 8.74 6.76
CA LEU A 209 -3.74 7.89 5.60
C LEU A 209 -3.76 6.40 5.94
N ARG A 210 -2.91 5.95 6.88
CA ARG A 210 -2.96 4.57 7.39
C ARG A 210 -4.20 4.35 8.26
N ALA A 211 -4.51 5.28 9.16
CA ALA A 211 -5.65 5.19 10.08
C ALA A 211 -6.99 5.15 9.33
N THR A 212 -7.10 5.82 8.17
CA THR A 212 -8.27 5.74 7.29
C THR A 212 -8.35 4.43 6.49
N GLY A 213 -7.30 3.61 6.49
CA GLY A 213 -7.21 2.39 5.68
C GLY A 213 -7.06 2.67 4.17
N LEU A 214 -6.73 3.90 3.78
CA LEU A 214 -6.46 4.27 2.39
C LEU A 214 -5.03 3.90 1.97
N LEU A 215 -4.11 3.89 2.93
CA LEU A 215 -2.74 3.42 2.79
C LEU A 215 -2.56 2.16 3.64
N THR A 216 -2.45 1.01 3.00
CA THR A 216 -2.26 -0.29 3.65
C THR A 216 -0.78 -0.61 3.77
N ARG A 217 -0.45 -1.36 4.82
CA ARG A 217 0.89 -1.88 5.06
C ARG A 217 0.92 -3.33 4.59
N VAL A 218 1.87 -3.66 3.73
CA VAL A 218 2.10 -5.01 3.20
C VAL A 218 3.57 -5.35 3.40
N LEU A 219 3.88 -6.61 3.69
CA LEU A 219 5.26 -7.05 3.77
C LEU A 219 5.66 -7.71 2.46
N ARG A 220 6.91 -7.50 2.07
CA ARG A 220 7.51 -8.07 0.88
C ARG A 220 8.78 -8.76 1.29
N LEU A 221 8.89 -10.04 0.96
CA LEU A 221 10.15 -10.75 1.04
C LEU A 221 10.95 -10.49 -0.25
N ALA A 222 12.18 -10.07 -0.11
CA ALA A 222 13.04 -9.61 -1.21
C ALA A 222 14.40 -10.30 -1.19
N GLU A 223 15.01 -10.47 -2.36
CA GLU A 223 16.34 -11.11 -2.52
C GLU A 223 17.53 -10.20 -2.18
N SER A 224 17.28 -8.93 -1.88
CA SER A 224 18.31 -7.95 -1.53
C SER A 224 17.74 -6.86 -0.61
N ALA A 225 18.62 -6.24 0.17
CA ALA A 225 18.28 -5.04 0.94
C ALA A 225 18.14 -3.78 0.06
N ASP A 226 18.72 -3.82 -1.15
CA ASP A 226 18.62 -2.73 -2.11
C ASP A 226 17.19 -2.67 -2.67
N ALA A 227 16.43 -1.68 -2.24
CA ALA A 227 15.03 -1.50 -2.61
C ALA A 227 14.80 -1.35 -4.11
N ASP A 228 15.75 -0.74 -4.83
CA ASP A 228 15.61 -0.40 -6.24
C ASP A 228 16.06 -1.55 -7.15
N ALA A 229 16.91 -2.46 -6.64
CA ALA A 229 17.39 -3.64 -7.36
C ALA A 229 16.78 -4.98 -6.88
N ALA A 230 16.06 -4.98 -5.76
CA ALA A 230 15.50 -6.20 -5.20
C ALA A 230 14.31 -6.71 -6.01
N THR A 231 14.38 -7.98 -6.42
CA THR A 231 13.23 -8.72 -6.95
C THR A 231 12.35 -9.18 -5.79
N ALA A 232 11.02 -9.06 -5.96
CA ALA A 232 10.07 -9.58 -4.99
C ALA A 232 10.07 -11.10 -5.06
N ILE A 233 10.24 -11.76 -3.92
CA ILE A 233 10.08 -13.21 -3.80
C ILE A 233 8.61 -13.54 -3.60
N THR A 234 7.99 -12.89 -2.61
CA THR A 234 6.55 -13.02 -2.32
C THR A 234 6.08 -11.86 -1.46
N PHE A 235 4.75 -11.71 -1.34
CA PHE A 235 4.10 -10.74 -0.47
C PHE A 235 3.40 -11.44 0.70
N TRP A 236 3.39 -10.77 1.85
CA TRP A 236 2.80 -11.22 3.09
C TRP A 236 1.88 -10.15 3.67
N PRO A 237 0.76 -10.52 4.30
CA PRO A 237 -0.02 -9.58 5.06
C PRO A 237 0.79 -9.07 6.27
N ALA A 238 0.87 -7.75 6.43
CA ALA A 238 1.54 -7.15 7.57
C ALA A 238 0.68 -7.16 8.85
N GLU A 239 -0.64 -7.30 8.67
CA GLU A 239 -1.64 -7.33 9.72
C GLU A 239 -2.62 -8.46 9.42
N TRP A 240 -2.96 -9.25 10.44
CA TRP A 240 -3.90 -10.38 10.34
C TRP A 240 -5.34 -9.93 10.09
N GLN A 241 -5.64 -8.63 10.32
CA GLN A 241 -6.95 -8.03 10.05
C GLN A 241 -6.84 -7.09 8.86
N GLY A 242 -7.51 -7.43 7.76
CA GLY A 242 -7.62 -6.55 6.58
C GLY A 242 -6.61 -6.84 5.48
N HIS A 243 -6.40 -8.12 5.15
CA HIS A 243 -5.58 -8.54 4.02
C HIS A 243 -5.90 -7.74 2.75
N ASP A 244 -4.86 -7.20 2.14
CA ASP A 244 -4.98 -6.33 0.97
C ASP A 244 -5.37 -7.14 -0.28
N THR A 245 -4.98 -8.43 -0.35
CA THR A 245 -5.56 -9.41 -1.27
C THR A 245 -5.74 -10.81 -0.64
N PRO A 246 -6.69 -11.63 -1.12
CA PRO A 246 -6.85 -13.02 -0.67
C PRO A 246 -5.62 -13.90 -0.93
N GLU A 247 -4.86 -13.61 -1.97
CA GLU A 247 -3.64 -14.34 -2.35
C GLU A 247 -2.56 -14.18 -1.28
N GLU A 248 -2.32 -12.95 -0.83
CA GLU A 248 -1.37 -12.66 0.25
C GLU A 248 -1.81 -13.34 1.57
N ALA A 249 -3.11 -13.28 1.89
CA ALA A 249 -3.67 -13.94 3.07
C ALA A 249 -3.41 -15.44 3.11
N ARG A 250 -3.63 -16.13 1.97
CA ARG A 250 -3.46 -17.58 1.85
C ARG A 250 -2.00 -17.99 2.06
N VAL A 251 -1.08 -17.27 1.45
CA VAL A 251 0.36 -17.45 1.65
C VAL A 251 0.69 -17.25 3.14
N GLY A 252 0.17 -16.16 3.70
CA GLY A 252 0.10 -15.83 5.14
C GLY A 252 -0.16 -17.03 6.06
N THR A 253 -1.32 -17.65 5.86
CA THR A 253 -1.77 -18.78 6.67
C THR A 253 -0.88 -20.01 6.47
N ALA A 254 -0.44 -20.27 5.23
CA ALA A 254 0.34 -21.46 4.91
C ALA A 254 1.72 -21.46 5.59
N ALA A 255 2.45 -20.34 5.61
CA ALA A 255 3.72 -20.35 6.34
C ALA A 255 3.55 -20.32 7.85
N GLU A 256 2.50 -19.71 8.38
CA GLU A 256 2.25 -19.78 9.82
C GLU A 256 2.11 -21.25 10.25
N ALA A 257 1.40 -22.07 9.47
CA ALA A 257 1.29 -23.51 9.71
C ALA A 257 2.67 -24.21 9.71
N VAL A 258 3.53 -23.90 8.74
CA VAL A 258 4.91 -24.43 8.69
C VAL A 258 5.74 -24.00 9.88
N VAL A 259 5.70 -22.72 10.28
CA VAL A 259 6.42 -22.22 11.45
C VAL A 259 5.96 -22.95 12.71
N GLN A 260 4.66 -23.13 12.90
CA GLN A 260 4.10 -23.87 14.03
C GLN A 260 4.55 -25.34 14.01
N ALA A 261 4.57 -25.99 12.85
CA ALA A 261 5.05 -27.36 12.71
C ALA A 261 6.54 -27.49 13.05
N MET A 262 7.40 -26.60 12.52
CA MET A 262 8.84 -26.62 12.73
C MET A 262 9.24 -26.26 14.16
N LEU A 263 8.51 -25.37 14.83
CA LEU A 263 8.83 -24.92 16.20
C LEU A 263 8.13 -25.75 17.29
N ARG A 264 7.19 -26.65 16.95
CA ARG A 264 6.29 -27.33 17.90
C ARG A 264 6.98 -27.92 19.14
N LYS A 265 8.18 -28.48 18.98
CA LYS A 265 8.97 -29.11 20.06
C LYS A 265 10.26 -28.36 20.40
N ASN A 266 10.48 -27.18 19.84
CA ASN A 266 11.68 -26.38 20.10
C ASN A 266 11.39 -25.27 21.12
N HIS A 267 11.48 -25.63 22.41
CA HIS A 267 11.22 -24.71 23.52
C HIS A 267 12.14 -23.50 23.51
N ASP A 268 13.42 -23.67 23.14
CA ASP A 268 14.40 -22.58 23.08
C ASP A 268 14.03 -21.57 22.01
N ALA A 269 13.68 -22.03 20.81
CA ALA A 269 13.23 -21.14 19.74
C ALA A 269 11.96 -20.36 20.13
N TRP A 270 11.01 -20.98 20.87
CA TRP A 270 9.86 -20.26 21.39
C TRP A 270 10.20 -19.22 22.46
N ASN A 271 11.22 -19.46 23.28
CA ASN A 271 11.73 -18.46 24.21
C ASN A 271 12.34 -17.28 23.47
N ASP A 272 13.11 -17.53 22.41
CA ASP A 272 13.68 -16.49 21.56
C ASP A 272 12.60 -15.66 20.86
N VAL A 273 11.54 -16.30 20.33
CA VAL A 273 10.37 -15.59 19.77
C VAL A 273 9.78 -14.64 20.82
N ARG A 274 9.53 -15.13 22.04
CA ARG A 274 8.96 -14.31 23.12
C ARG A 274 9.87 -13.15 23.51
N ALA A 275 11.18 -13.38 23.58
CA ALA A 275 12.15 -12.34 23.87
C ALA A 275 12.14 -11.25 22.78
N LEU A 276 12.09 -11.63 21.51
CA LEU A 276 11.98 -10.70 20.39
C LEU A 276 10.65 -9.93 20.42
N GLN A 277 9.54 -10.59 20.72
CA GLN A 277 8.21 -9.96 20.85
C GLN A 277 8.17 -8.89 21.95
N ALA A 278 8.99 -8.99 22.98
CA ALA A 278 9.10 -7.96 24.01
C ALA A 278 9.73 -6.65 23.50
N THR A 279 10.43 -6.69 22.35
CA THR A 279 11.14 -5.53 21.79
C THR A 279 10.37 -4.81 20.66
N GLY A 280 9.34 -5.46 20.11
CA GLY A 280 8.59 -4.92 18.97
C GLY A 280 7.77 -6.00 18.26
N THR A 281 7.40 -5.72 17.01
CA THR A 281 6.69 -6.71 16.20
C THR A 281 7.65 -7.71 15.62
N VAL A 282 7.24 -8.97 15.65
CA VAL A 282 7.96 -10.12 15.11
C VAL A 282 7.14 -10.75 14.01
N VAL A 283 7.78 -10.95 12.85
CA VAL A 283 7.23 -11.72 11.74
C VAL A 283 8.09 -12.96 11.57
N LEU A 284 7.46 -14.13 11.65
CA LEU A 284 8.14 -15.42 11.47
C LEU A 284 7.91 -15.93 10.06
N LEU A 285 8.98 -16.22 9.34
CA LEU A 285 8.94 -16.78 7.99
C LEU A 285 9.79 -18.05 7.90
N PRO A 286 9.23 -19.16 7.39
CA PRO A 286 9.98 -20.31 6.97
C PRO A 286 10.58 -20.02 5.60
N LEU A 287 11.90 -20.16 5.49
CA LEU A 287 12.65 -19.87 4.27
C LEU A 287 13.52 -21.06 3.89
N PRO A 288 13.65 -21.37 2.58
CA PRO A 288 14.66 -22.32 2.12
C PRO A 288 16.05 -21.88 2.57
N ALA A 289 16.88 -22.81 3.02
CA ALA A 289 18.19 -22.52 3.62
C ALA A 289 19.09 -21.67 2.69
N HIS A 290 19.02 -21.90 1.37
CA HIS A 290 19.78 -21.18 0.35
C HIS A 290 19.32 -19.73 0.12
N MET A 291 18.12 -19.36 0.59
CA MET A 291 17.57 -18.00 0.46
C MET A 291 17.88 -17.12 1.67
N VAL A 292 18.16 -17.72 2.83
CA VAL A 292 18.33 -17.01 4.09
C VAL A 292 19.44 -15.95 4.07
N PRO A 293 20.63 -16.17 3.48
CA PRO A 293 21.69 -15.16 3.48
C PRO A 293 21.25 -13.81 2.89
N GLN A 294 20.58 -13.85 1.74
CA GLN A 294 20.20 -12.69 0.94
C GLN A 294 18.78 -12.18 1.23
N ALA A 295 17.91 -13.01 1.82
CA ALA A 295 16.54 -12.64 2.12
C ALA A 295 16.47 -11.41 3.04
N THR A 296 15.65 -10.44 2.67
CA THR A 296 15.28 -9.30 3.50
C THR A 296 13.76 -9.13 3.53
N LEU A 297 13.26 -8.60 4.63
CA LEU A 297 11.85 -8.22 4.74
C LEU A 297 11.76 -6.70 4.55
N GLN A 298 10.89 -6.29 3.65
CA GLN A 298 10.62 -4.90 3.32
C GLN A 298 9.16 -4.60 3.65
N THR A 299 8.91 -3.44 4.25
CA THR A 299 7.55 -2.90 4.33
C THR A 299 7.25 -2.14 3.04
N VAL A 300 6.16 -2.50 2.39
CA VAL A 300 5.60 -1.84 1.21
C VAL A 300 4.29 -1.18 1.61
N TYR A 301 4.21 0.13 1.41
CA TYR A 301 2.99 0.90 1.63
C TYR A 301 2.19 0.93 0.34
N ARG A 302 0.95 0.44 0.34
CA ARG A 302 0.14 0.32 -0.86
C ARG A 302 -1.13 1.15 -0.75
N LEU A 303 -1.50 1.84 -1.82
CA LEU A 303 -2.80 2.49 -1.90
C LEU A 303 -3.87 1.42 -2.10
N ARG A 304 -4.90 1.44 -1.24
CA ARG A 304 -5.96 0.42 -1.23
C ARG A 304 -6.76 0.37 -2.53
N TYR A 305 -7.03 1.54 -3.11
CA TYR A 305 -7.76 1.65 -4.36
C TYR A 305 -6.76 1.70 -5.51
N ARG A 306 -6.91 0.81 -6.49
CA ARG A 306 -5.92 0.65 -7.58
C ARG A 306 -6.55 1.01 -8.92
N PRO A 307 -5.88 1.78 -9.78
CA PRO A 307 -6.38 2.08 -11.11
C PRO A 307 -6.42 0.79 -11.94
N HIS A 308 -7.49 0.60 -12.72
CA HIS A 308 -7.63 -0.58 -13.58
C HIS A 308 -6.74 -0.47 -14.83
N THR A 309 -5.43 -0.61 -14.65
CA THR A 309 -4.42 -0.52 -15.71
C THR A 309 -3.90 -1.89 -16.13
N LYS A 310 -3.17 -1.98 -17.26
CA LYS A 310 -2.52 -3.22 -17.69
C LYS A 310 -1.45 -3.66 -16.69
N GLU A 311 -0.76 -2.68 -16.12
CA GLU A 311 0.27 -2.82 -15.10
C GLU A 311 -0.34 -3.44 -13.82
N THR A 312 -1.51 -2.96 -13.40
CA THR A 312 -2.23 -3.51 -12.25
C THR A 312 -2.67 -4.96 -12.51
N GLN A 313 -3.16 -5.25 -13.73
CA GLN A 313 -3.53 -6.61 -14.12
C GLN A 313 -2.32 -7.56 -14.14
N ALA A 314 -1.18 -7.11 -14.67
CA ALA A 314 0.05 -7.88 -14.72
C ALA A 314 0.57 -8.18 -13.30
N TRP A 315 0.55 -7.18 -12.42
CA TRP A 315 0.91 -7.35 -11.02
C TRP A 315 0.02 -8.38 -10.32
N TYR A 316 -1.31 -8.31 -10.47
CA TYR A 316 -2.23 -9.31 -9.90
C TYR A 316 -1.97 -10.72 -10.43
N ALA A 317 -1.72 -10.87 -11.74
CA ALA A 317 -1.42 -12.17 -12.34
C ALA A 317 -0.13 -12.77 -11.77
N TRP A 318 0.91 -11.94 -11.62
CA TRP A 318 2.16 -12.35 -10.98
C TRP A 318 1.95 -12.71 -9.50
N LEU A 319 1.19 -11.91 -8.75
CA LEU A 319 0.90 -12.16 -7.33
C LEU A 319 0.15 -13.48 -7.14
N SER A 320 -0.88 -13.73 -7.95
CA SER A 320 -1.65 -14.98 -7.90
C SER A 320 -0.77 -16.19 -8.20
N HIS A 321 0.10 -16.10 -9.21
CA HIS A 321 1.02 -17.18 -9.55
C HIS A 321 2.02 -17.45 -8.40
N GLN A 322 2.64 -16.41 -7.84
CA GLN A 322 3.56 -16.56 -6.71
C GLN A 322 2.87 -17.13 -5.48
N ALA A 323 1.62 -16.70 -5.23
CA ALA A 323 0.87 -17.22 -4.11
C ALA A 323 0.59 -18.72 -4.23
N ASP A 324 0.33 -19.23 -5.44
CA ASP A 324 0.18 -20.68 -5.68
C ASP A 324 1.49 -21.43 -5.42
N VAL A 325 2.60 -20.95 -5.96
CA VAL A 325 3.93 -21.57 -5.79
C VAL A 325 4.30 -21.66 -4.32
N TRP A 326 4.19 -20.56 -3.57
CA TRP A 326 4.60 -20.52 -2.17
C TRP A 326 3.63 -21.26 -1.26
N THR A 327 2.32 -21.17 -1.50
CA THR A 327 1.34 -21.93 -0.72
C THR A 327 1.60 -23.44 -0.86
N GLN A 328 1.86 -23.92 -2.08
CA GLN A 328 2.16 -25.33 -2.30
C GLN A 328 3.49 -25.74 -1.63
N ALA A 329 4.55 -24.94 -1.78
CA ALA A 329 5.83 -25.22 -1.14
C ALA A 329 5.71 -25.30 0.38
N PHE A 330 4.93 -24.42 1.01
CA PHE A 330 4.68 -24.49 2.45
C PHE A 330 3.86 -25.72 2.84
N HIS A 331 2.83 -26.07 2.07
CA HIS A 331 2.06 -27.27 2.33
C HIS A 331 2.92 -28.54 2.31
N ASP A 332 3.81 -28.69 1.31
CA ASP A 332 4.70 -29.84 1.21
C ASP A 332 5.63 -29.97 2.44
N VAL A 333 6.13 -28.83 2.93
CA VAL A 333 6.97 -28.77 4.14
C VAL A 333 6.16 -29.11 5.39
N GLU A 334 4.95 -28.56 5.53
CA GLU A 334 4.08 -28.83 6.67
C GLU A 334 3.80 -30.34 6.79
N VAL A 335 3.45 -31.00 5.68
CA VAL A 335 3.21 -32.46 5.63
C VAL A 335 4.47 -33.23 6.03
N GLN A 336 5.62 -32.89 5.45
CA GLN A 336 6.89 -33.54 5.76
C GLN A 336 7.23 -33.48 7.26
N TRP A 337 6.99 -32.32 7.90
CA TRP A 337 7.24 -32.15 9.34
C TRP A 337 6.17 -32.84 10.20
N GLY A 338 4.91 -32.83 9.78
CA GLY A 338 3.83 -33.55 10.47
C GLY A 338 4.08 -35.06 10.53
N ASP A 339 4.53 -35.66 9.42
CA ASP A 339 4.88 -37.09 9.35
C ASP A 339 6.10 -37.40 10.23
N SER A 340 7.11 -36.54 10.20
CA SER A 340 8.33 -36.70 11.01
C SER A 340 8.03 -36.67 12.52
N ILE A 341 7.12 -35.79 12.95
CA ILE A 341 6.67 -35.72 14.35
C ILE A 341 5.91 -36.98 14.74
N SER A 342 4.98 -37.43 13.90
CA SER A 342 4.16 -38.64 14.16
C SER A 342 5.04 -39.88 14.29
N ALA A 343 6.04 -40.05 13.42
CA ALA A 343 6.99 -41.16 13.48
C ALA A 343 7.85 -41.14 14.76
N ALA A 344 8.26 -39.95 15.22
CA ALA A 344 9.00 -39.80 16.47
C ALA A 344 8.15 -40.16 17.70
N GLU A 345 6.87 -39.75 17.72
CA GLU A 345 5.94 -40.06 18.82
C GLU A 345 5.58 -41.55 18.89
N GLU A 346 5.43 -42.21 17.74
CA GLU A 346 5.25 -43.67 17.70
C GLU A 346 6.49 -44.40 18.25
N ARG A 347 7.69 -43.90 17.96
CA ARG A 347 8.93 -44.46 18.50
C ARG A 347 9.03 -44.28 20.01
N GLU A 348 8.77 -43.08 20.54
CA GLU A 348 8.74 -42.81 21.97
C GLU A 348 7.70 -43.67 22.70
N ARG A 349 6.49 -43.85 22.15
CA ARG A 349 5.47 -44.73 22.73
C ARG A 349 5.89 -46.20 22.76
N ARG A 350 6.56 -46.68 21.70
CA ARG A 350 7.11 -48.05 21.66
C ARG A 350 8.26 -48.26 22.65
N GLU A 351 9.08 -47.24 22.87
CA GLU A 351 10.17 -47.29 23.85
C GLU A 351 9.63 -47.19 25.30
N ALA A 352 8.63 -46.34 25.56
CA ALA A 352 8.00 -46.21 26.87
C ALA A 352 7.12 -47.41 27.27
N GLY A 353 6.50 -48.10 26.32
CA GLY A 353 5.70 -49.32 26.56
C GLY A 353 6.52 -50.62 26.66
N ARG A 354 7.85 -50.54 26.59
CA ARG A 354 8.79 -51.67 26.76
C ARG A 354 9.42 -51.72 28.16
N ILE A 355 9.02 -50.85 29.08
CA ILE A 355 9.36 -50.84 30.51
C ILE A 355 8.20 -51.47 31.27
#